data_AF-F2L0F6-F1
#
_entry.id   AF-F2L0F6-F1
#
_cell.length_a   1.000
_cell.length_b   1.000
_cell.length_c   1.000
_cell.angle_alpha   90.00
_cell.angle_beta   90.00
_cell.angle_gamma   90.00
#
_symmetry.space_group_name_H-M   'P 1'
#
loop_
_entity.id
_entity.type
_entity.pdbx_description
1 polymer ?
#
loop_
_entity_poly.entity_id
_entity_poly.type
_entity_poly.pdbx_seq_one_letter_code
_entity_poly.pdbx_strand_id
1 'polypeptide(L)'
;MLAARVLYQIGALRQAVELGRDAGVGEDLWLCALIAVSYAKVYTTPSALAEALEGLVSRRWPYAAVAARAAVLQLNSSGDLEEIHVPKAGLFPGRLGLVDESLVAASSTLGVPLVTYDMELWQYARTRTEVLTIYELCTGGL
;
A
#
# COMPACT_ATOMS: atom_id res chain seq x y z
N MET A 1 1.65 3.90 0.67
CA MET A 1 0.30 3.66 1.24
C MET A 1 0.28 2.51 2.25
N LEU A 2 0.75 1.30 1.90
CA LEU A 2 0.70 0.12 2.79
C LEU A 2 1.31 0.37 4.18
N ALA A 3 2.51 0.96 4.25
CA ALA A 3 3.16 1.31 5.52
C ALA A 3 2.29 2.24 6.40
N ALA A 4 1.61 3.21 5.80
CA ALA A 4 0.72 4.12 6.53
C ALA A 4 -0.56 3.43 7.01
N ARG A 5 -1.12 2.50 6.22
CA ARG A 5 -2.26 1.67 6.64
C ARG A 5 -1.91 0.78 7.84
N VAL A 6 -0.70 0.23 7.86
CA VAL A 6 -0.17 -0.56 9.00
C VAL A 6 0.00 0.31 10.24
N LEU A 7 0.58 1.51 10.10
CA LEU A 7 0.71 2.46 11.20
C LEU A 7 -0.65 2.89 11.75
N TYR A 8 -1.62 3.13 10.87
CA TYR A 8 -2.99 3.45 11.27
C TYR A 8 -3.63 2.31 12.10
N GLN A 9 -3.39 1.05 11.71
CA GLN A 9 -3.92 -0.12 12.44
C GLN A 9 -3.44 -0.19 13.89
N ILE A 10 -2.23 0.27 14.18
CA ILE A 10 -1.65 0.27 15.54
C ILE A 10 -1.90 1.58 16.31
N GLY A 11 -2.75 2.46 15.79
CA GLY A 11 -3.01 3.76 16.41
C GLY A 11 -1.86 4.77 16.27
N ALA A 12 -0.87 4.53 15.42
CA ALA A 12 0.23 5.44 15.13
C ALA A 12 -0.16 6.47 14.05
N LEU A 13 -1.27 7.18 14.28
CA LEU A 13 -1.87 8.11 13.31
C LEU A 13 -0.91 9.22 12.89
N ARG A 14 -0.14 9.77 13.83
CA ARG A 14 0.81 10.86 13.54
C ARG A 14 1.86 10.46 12.49
N GLN A 15 2.40 9.25 12.62
CA GLN A 15 3.39 8.70 11.70
C GLN A 15 2.74 8.28 10.38
N ALA A 16 1.51 7.77 10.43
CA ALA A 16 0.74 7.47 9.23
C ALA A 16 0.53 8.73 8.38
N VAL A 17 0.20 9.87 9.01
CA VAL A 17 0.07 11.19 8.37
C VAL A 17 1.41 11.72 7.87
N GLU A 18 2.49 11.56 8.65
CA GLU A 18 3.84 11.97 8.26
C GLU A 18 4.29 11.33 6.93
N LEU A 19 3.96 10.05 6.71
CA LEU A 19 4.22 9.38 5.43
C LEU A 19 3.47 10.00 4.24
N GLY A 20 2.27 10.55 4.46
CA GLY A 20 1.53 11.26 3.41
C GLY A 20 2.20 12.57 3.03
N ARG A 21 2.71 13.30 4.04
CA ARG A 21 3.47 14.52 3.83
C ARG A 21 4.78 14.25 3.10
N ASP A 22 5.52 13.21 3.48
CA ASP A 22 6.73 12.77 2.79
C ASP A 22 6.47 12.41 1.32
N ALA A 23 5.29 11.87 1.03
CA ALA A 23 4.83 11.55 -0.31
C ALA A 23 4.37 12.79 -1.12
N GLY A 24 4.40 13.99 -0.53
CA GLY A 24 3.93 15.23 -1.17
C GLY A 24 2.40 15.30 -1.32
N VAL A 25 1.65 14.49 -0.54
CA VAL A 25 0.18 14.47 -0.57
C VAL A 25 -0.37 15.37 0.53
N GLY A 26 -1.41 16.15 0.21
CA GLY A 26 -2.12 16.96 1.19
C GLY A 26 -2.71 16.11 2.33
N GLU A 27 -2.65 16.62 3.56
CA GLU A 27 -3.04 15.89 4.77
C GLU A 27 -4.50 15.42 4.73
N ASP A 28 -5.43 16.28 4.30
CA ASP A 28 -6.86 15.95 4.19
C ASP A 28 -7.12 14.79 3.23
N LEU A 29 -6.46 14.83 2.06
CA LEU A 29 -6.58 13.78 1.05
C LEU A 29 -5.99 12.46 1.56
N TRP A 30 -4.83 12.52 2.21
CA TRP A 30 -4.17 11.34 2.75
C TRP A 30 -4.99 10.68 3.87
N LEU A 31 -5.53 11.48 4.79
CA LEU A 31 -6.40 11.01 5.87
C LEU A 31 -7.69 10.39 5.30
N CYS A 32 -8.33 11.06 4.34
CA CYS A 32 -9.48 10.50 3.67
C CYS A 32 -9.16 9.13 3.05
N ALA A 33 -8.05 9.03 2.31
CA ALA A 33 -7.67 7.78 1.67
C ALA A 33 -7.39 6.67 2.69
N LEU A 34 -6.68 6.99 3.78
CA LEU A 34 -6.41 6.04 4.87
C LEU A 34 -7.70 5.55 5.54
N ILE A 35 -8.67 6.44 5.76
CA ILE A 35 -9.98 6.07 6.32
C ILE A 35 -10.75 5.20 5.34
N ALA A 36 -10.78 5.58 4.05
CA ALA A 36 -11.49 4.83 3.00
C ALA A 36 -10.98 3.39 2.90
N VAL A 37 -9.65 3.18 2.98
CA VAL A 37 -9.06 1.83 2.95
C VAL A 37 -8.99 1.15 4.32
N SER A 38 -9.43 1.79 5.41
CA SER A 38 -9.31 1.22 6.76
C SER A 38 -10.23 0.03 6.99
N TYR A 39 -11.36 -0.03 6.29
CA TYR A 39 -12.33 -1.12 6.39
C TYR A 39 -12.16 -2.19 5.31
N ALA A 40 -11.25 -1.97 4.36
CA ALA A 40 -11.00 -2.91 3.28
C ALA A 40 -10.00 -3.99 3.71
N LYS A 41 -10.24 -5.23 3.28
CA LYS A 41 -9.25 -6.30 3.35
C LYS A 41 -8.03 -5.91 2.50
N VAL A 42 -6.84 -6.11 3.04
CA VAL A 42 -5.57 -5.77 2.40
C VAL A 42 -5.05 -6.97 1.61
N TYR A 43 -4.92 -6.80 0.30
CA TYR A 43 -4.21 -7.75 -0.56
C TYR A 43 -2.87 -7.13 -0.92
N THR A 44 -1.76 -7.84 -0.68
CA THR A 44 -0.41 -7.34 -0.97
C THR A 44 0.51 -8.48 -1.39
N THR A 45 1.67 -8.17 -1.95
CA THR A 45 2.73 -9.15 -2.18
C THR A 45 3.74 -9.17 -1.02
N PRO A 46 4.45 -10.29 -0.80
CA PRO A 46 5.52 -10.37 0.20
C PRO A 46 6.60 -9.29 0.00
N SER A 47 6.93 -8.97 -1.26
CA SER A 47 7.93 -7.94 -1.59
C SER A 47 7.46 -6.53 -1.22
N ALA A 48 6.21 -6.17 -1.52
CA ALA A 48 5.65 -4.87 -1.13
C ALA A 48 5.54 -4.72 0.39
N LEU A 49 5.20 -5.82 1.08
CA LEU A 49 5.15 -5.85 2.54
C LEU A 49 6.54 -5.69 3.17
N ALA A 50 7.54 -6.37 2.62
CA ALA A 50 8.93 -6.24 3.05
C ALA A 50 9.44 -4.80 2.85
N GLU A 51 9.21 -4.20 1.68
CA GLU A 51 9.58 -2.80 1.39
C GLU A 51 8.89 -1.82 2.34
N ALA A 52 7.59 -2.01 2.60
CA ALA A 52 6.84 -1.18 3.53
C ALA A 52 7.44 -1.24 4.95
N LEU A 53 7.77 -2.43 5.44
CA LEU A 53 8.36 -2.61 6.77
C LEU A 53 9.81 -2.09 6.84
N GLU A 54 10.61 -2.31 5.81
CA GLU A 54 11.97 -1.77 5.70
C GLU A 54 11.94 -0.23 5.69
N GLY A 55 10.99 0.37 4.97
CA GLY A 55 10.78 1.81 4.95
C GLY A 55 10.49 2.42 6.33
N LEU A 56 9.81 1.68 7.21
CA LEU A 56 9.58 2.08 8.61
C LEU A 56 10.86 1.97 9.45
N VAL A 57 11.66 0.92 9.24
CA VAL A 57 12.94 0.73 9.94
C VAL A 57 13.94 1.81 9.55
N SER A 58 14.07 2.10 8.26
CA SER A 58 15.01 3.10 7.71
C SER A 58 14.73 4.52 8.21
N ARG A 59 13.46 4.84 8.53
CA ARG A 59 13.05 6.11 9.15
C ARG A 59 13.36 6.21 10.65
N ARG A 60 13.96 5.17 11.25
CA ARG A 60 14.33 5.11 12.68
C ARG A 60 13.14 5.36 13.60
N TRP A 61 12.01 4.73 13.33
CA TRP A 61 10.85 4.71 14.23
C TRP A 61 10.84 3.39 15.03
N PRO A 62 11.65 3.24 16.09
CA PRO A 62 11.83 1.97 16.78
C PRO A 62 10.53 1.45 17.42
N TYR A 63 9.67 2.36 17.89
CA TYR A 63 8.33 2.02 18.39
C TYR A 63 7.40 1.49 17.30
N ALA A 64 7.57 1.97 16.06
CA ALA A 64 6.74 1.57 14.93
C ALA A 64 7.20 0.26 14.31
N ALA A 65 8.50 -0.03 14.26
CA ALA A 65 9.01 -1.22 13.57
C ALA A 65 8.51 -2.54 14.21
N VAL A 66 8.60 -2.65 15.54
CA VAL A 66 8.13 -3.84 16.26
C VAL A 66 6.60 -3.93 16.25
N ALA A 67 5.92 -2.81 16.52
CA ALA A 67 4.46 -2.75 16.52
C ALA A 67 3.87 -3.02 15.12
N ALA A 68 4.48 -2.51 14.04
CA ALA A 68 4.04 -2.76 12.67
C ALA A 68 4.17 -4.23 12.29
N ARG A 69 5.25 -4.90 12.69
CA ARG A 69 5.39 -6.36 12.50
C ARG A 69 4.29 -7.12 13.25
N ALA A 70 4.00 -6.74 14.50
CA ALA A 70 2.92 -7.34 15.27
C ALA A 70 1.54 -7.09 14.62
N ALA A 71 1.31 -5.90 14.08
CA ALA A 71 0.08 -5.55 13.37
C ALA A 71 -0.12 -6.37 12.11
N VAL A 72 0.94 -6.54 11.32
CA VAL A 72 0.92 -7.38 10.12
C VAL A 72 0.57 -8.83 10.49
N LEU A 73 1.16 -9.36 11.56
CA LEU A 73 0.81 -10.70 12.07
C LEU A 73 -0.65 -10.78 12.51
N GLN A 74 -1.17 -9.76 13.21
CA GLN A 74 -2.57 -9.70 13.64
C GLN A 74 -3.52 -9.63 12.44
N LEU A 75 -3.25 -8.78 11.46
CA LEU A 75 -4.02 -8.66 10.23
C LEU A 75 -4.01 -9.97 9.42
N ASN A 76 -2.86 -10.64 9.35
CA ASN A 76 -2.76 -11.95 8.70
C ASN A 76 -3.59 -13.00 9.46
N SER A 77 -3.49 -13.05 10.79
CA SER A 77 -4.25 -14.01 11.62
C SER A 77 -5.77 -13.81 11.62
N SER A 78 -6.23 -12.57 11.41
CA SER A 78 -7.65 -12.22 11.31
C SER A 78 -8.22 -12.40 9.90
N GLY A 79 -7.35 -12.60 8.89
CA GLY A 79 -7.75 -12.66 7.49
C GLY A 79 -7.97 -11.28 6.84
N ASP A 80 -7.68 -10.19 7.57
CA ASP A 80 -7.76 -8.81 7.08
C ASP A 80 -6.56 -8.40 6.21
N LEU A 81 -5.49 -9.22 6.21
CA LEU A 81 -4.38 -9.13 5.27
C LEU A 81 -4.12 -10.48 4.63
N GLU A 82 -3.97 -10.49 3.31
CA GLU A 82 -3.64 -11.68 2.53
C GLU A 82 -2.41 -11.42 1.65
N GLU A 83 -1.39 -12.26 1.80
CA GLU A 83 -0.17 -12.21 0.99
C GLU A 83 -0.33 -13.04 -0.29
N ILE A 84 -0.37 -12.36 -1.42
CA ILE A 84 -0.56 -12.95 -2.74
C ILE A 84 0.78 -13.30 -3.34
N HIS A 85 0.96 -14.59 -3.57
CA HIS A 85 2.13 -15.13 -4.22
C HIS A 85 1.90 -15.09 -5.73
N VAL A 86 2.43 -14.06 -6.37
CA VAL A 86 2.46 -13.98 -7.83
C VAL A 86 3.71 -14.70 -8.37
N PRO A 87 3.60 -15.44 -9.48
CA PRO A 87 4.77 -15.90 -10.22
C PRO A 87 5.64 -14.67 -10.51
N LYS A 88 6.96 -14.76 -10.29
CA LYS A 88 7.89 -13.65 -10.53
C LYS A 88 7.54 -13.01 -11.87
N ALA A 89 7.10 -11.75 -11.82
CA ALA A 89 6.88 -10.94 -13.00
C ALA A 89 8.12 -11.10 -13.89
N GLY A 90 7.90 -11.46 -15.16
CA GLY A 90 8.97 -11.52 -16.12
C GLY A 90 9.65 -10.17 -16.12
N LEU A 91 10.95 -10.14 -15.78
CA LEU A 91 11.80 -8.96 -15.78
C LEU A 91 11.61 -8.19 -17.09
N PHE A 92 10.74 -7.18 -17.11
CA PHE A 92 10.69 -6.21 -18.18
C PHE A 92 11.65 -5.10 -17.77
N PRO A 93 12.87 -5.06 -18.31
CA PRO A 93 13.86 -4.10 -17.86
C PRO A 93 13.37 -2.69 -18.25
N GLY A 94 13.22 -1.82 -17.25
CA GLY A 94 13.31 -0.37 -17.46
C GLY A 94 12.02 0.44 -17.49
N ARG A 95 10.91 0.01 -16.86
CA ARG A 95 9.74 0.91 -16.70
C ARG A 95 9.17 1.06 -15.29
N LEU A 96 9.28 0.06 -14.41
CA LEU A 96 8.78 0.12 -13.03
C LEU A 96 9.65 -0.74 -12.09
N GLY A 97 9.56 -0.52 -10.77
CA GLY A 97 10.24 -1.35 -9.78
C GLY A 97 9.65 -2.76 -9.67
N LEU A 98 10.44 -3.73 -9.20
CA LEU A 98 9.97 -5.13 -9.02
C LEU A 98 8.77 -5.23 -8.06
N VAL A 99 8.72 -4.35 -7.06
CA VAL A 99 7.61 -4.28 -6.10
C VAL A 99 6.33 -3.84 -6.80
N ASP A 100 6.41 -2.78 -7.59
CA ASP A 100 5.27 -2.23 -8.32
C ASP A 100 4.70 -3.23 -9.34
N GLU A 101 5.57 -3.91 -10.10
CA GLU A 101 5.13 -4.97 -11.02
C GLU A 101 4.43 -6.11 -10.29
N SER A 102 4.92 -6.49 -9.10
CA SER A 102 4.29 -7.53 -8.29
C SER A 102 2.89 -7.14 -7.81
N LEU A 103 2.68 -5.86 -7.47
CA LEU A 103 1.38 -5.34 -7.05
C LEU A 103 0.37 -5.34 -8.20
N VAL A 104 0.80 -4.96 -9.40
CA VAL A 104 -0.04 -5.02 -10.61
C VAL A 104 -0.43 -6.45 -10.94
N ALA A 105 0.52 -7.39 -10.88
CA ALA A 105 0.25 -8.81 -11.11
C ALA A 105 -0.74 -9.37 -10.07
N ALA A 106 -0.61 -8.97 -8.80
CA ALA A 106 -1.50 -9.43 -7.73
C ALA A 106 -2.93 -8.91 -7.93
N SER A 107 -3.08 -7.61 -8.21
CA SER A 107 -4.36 -6.98 -8.52
C SER A 107 -5.04 -7.65 -9.72
N SER A 108 -4.30 -7.88 -10.81
CA SER A 108 -4.82 -8.55 -12.00
C SER A 108 -5.23 -10.01 -11.74
N THR A 109 -4.50 -10.73 -10.89
CA THR A 109 -4.79 -12.14 -10.56
C THR A 109 -6.05 -12.27 -9.72
N LEU A 110 -6.25 -11.35 -8.78
CA LEU A 110 -7.39 -11.35 -7.86
C LEU A 110 -8.63 -10.67 -8.43
N GLY A 111 -8.49 -9.84 -9.46
CA GLY A 111 -9.57 -9.01 -9.97
C GLY A 111 -10.03 -7.95 -8.96
N VAL A 112 -9.10 -7.45 -8.13
CA VAL A 112 -9.38 -6.38 -7.15
C VAL A 112 -8.66 -5.10 -7.55
N PRO A 113 -9.25 -3.90 -7.32
CA PRO A 113 -8.63 -2.64 -7.69
C PRO A 113 -7.30 -2.42 -6.97
N LEU A 114 -6.27 -1.99 -7.70
CA LEU A 114 -5.02 -1.52 -7.13
C LEU A 114 -5.20 -0.10 -6.60
N VAL A 115 -5.03 0.12 -5.31
CA VAL A 115 -5.05 1.47 -4.72
C VAL A 115 -3.64 2.04 -4.64
N THR A 116 -3.41 3.21 -5.24
CA THR A 116 -2.09 3.86 -5.20
C THR A 116 -2.18 5.39 -5.11
N TYR A 117 -1.14 6.01 -4.56
CA TYR A 117 -0.87 7.45 -4.64
C TYR A 117 0.25 7.77 -5.63
N ASP A 118 0.97 6.74 -6.07
CA ASP A 118 2.07 6.84 -7.01
C ASP A 118 1.53 6.94 -8.44
N MET A 119 1.79 8.09 -9.06
CA MET A 119 1.31 8.39 -10.42
C MET A 119 2.05 7.61 -11.50
N GLU A 120 3.31 7.21 -11.28
CA GLU A 120 4.06 6.36 -12.22
C GLU A 120 3.47 4.95 -12.23
N LEU A 121 3.21 4.39 -11.02
CA LEU A 121 2.51 3.12 -10.88
C LEU A 121 1.09 3.19 -11.49
N TRP A 122 0.33 4.26 -11.24
CA TRP A 122 -0.99 4.42 -11.85
C TRP A 122 -0.92 4.45 -13.39
N GLN A 123 -0.01 5.22 -13.98
CA GLN A 123 0.15 5.30 -15.43
C GLN A 123 0.49 3.94 -16.05
N TYR A 124 1.31 3.15 -15.37
CA TYR A 124 1.68 1.81 -15.81
C TYR A 124 0.53 0.81 -15.64
N ALA A 125 -0.15 0.83 -14.49
CA ALA A 125 -1.11 -0.19 -14.11
C ALA A 125 -2.48 -0.02 -14.78
N ARG A 126 -2.90 1.21 -15.10
CA ARG A 126 -4.25 1.52 -15.64
C ARG A 126 -4.61 0.82 -16.96
N THR A 127 -3.62 0.33 -17.72
CA THR A 127 -3.87 -0.43 -18.97
C THR A 127 -3.85 -1.94 -18.75
N ARG A 128 -3.68 -2.41 -17.51
CA ARG A 128 -3.45 -3.82 -17.15
C ARG A 128 -4.43 -4.34 -16.11
N THR A 129 -4.83 -3.48 -15.17
CA THR A 129 -5.76 -3.81 -14.10
C THR A 129 -6.60 -2.57 -13.76
N GLU A 130 -7.66 -2.76 -12.98
CA GLU A 130 -8.38 -1.65 -12.37
C GLU A 130 -7.50 -0.98 -11.33
N VAL A 131 -7.38 0.35 -11.39
CA VAL A 131 -6.54 1.13 -10.48
C VAL A 131 -7.36 2.31 -9.97
N LEU A 132 -7.36 2.49 -8.65
CA LEU A 132 -7.93 3.65 -7.98
C LEU A 132 -6.80 4.49 -7.38
N THR A 133 -6.73 5.73 -7.81
CA THR A 133 -5.90 6.71 -7.14
C THR A 133 -6.51 7.11 -5.79
N ILE A 134 -5.68 7.57 -4.86
CA ILE A 134 -6.18 8.15 -3.61
C ILE A 134 -7.10 9.36 -3.83
N TYR A 135 -6.97 10.05 -4.98
CA TYR A 135 -7.85 11.15 -5.37
C TYR A 135 -9.25 10.63 -5.70
N GLU A 136 -9.35 9.61 -6.55
CA GLU A 136 -10.63 8.99 -6.94
C GLU A 136 -11.38 8.41 -5.74
N LEU A 137 -10.66 7.86 -4.74
CA LEU A 137 -11.26 7.39 -3.50
C LEU A 137 -11.92 8.50 -2.67
N CYS A 138 -11.42 9.72 -2.77
CA CYS A 138 -11.74 10.80 -1.85
C CYS A 138 -12.59 11.92 -2.45
N THR A 139 -12.57 12.09 -3.76
CA THR A 139 -13.39 13.11 -4.44
C THR A 139 -14.74 12.58 -4.90
N GLY A 140 -14.99 11.27 -4.78
CA GLY A 140 -16.10 10.60 -5.44
C GLY A 140 -15.82 10.52 -6.95
N GLY A 141 -15.76 9.32 -7.50
CA GLY A 141 -15.68 9.14 -8.95
C GLY A 141 -16.79 9.95 -9.64
N LEU A 142 -16.42 10.74 -10.64
CA LEU A 142 -17.39 11.35 -11.56
C LEU A 142 -18.14 10.29 -12.35
#